data_AF-A0A925DF86-F1
#
_entry.id   AF-A0A925DF86-F1
#
_cell.length_a   1.000
_cell.length_b   1.000
_cell.length_c   1.000
_cell.angle_alpha   90.00
_cell.angle_beta   90.00
_cell.angle_gamma   90.00
#
_symmetry.space_group_name_H-M   'P 1'
#
loop_
_entity.id
_entity.type
_entity.pdbx_description
1 polymer ?
#
loop_
_entity_poly.entity_id
_entity_poly.type
_entity_poly.pdbx_seq_one_letter_code
_entity_poly.pdbx_strand_id
1 'polypeptide(L)'
;MTTFIGTSGNDVLNGGYGSDIYLFGRGSGQDTINDYDSTAGNVDTIQLAADILPGDVTLLREGYNLVLRINGTSDKLTFPYGYYNTPDMIEQVVFADGT
;
A
#
# COMPACT_ATOMS: atom_id res chain seq x y z
N MET A 1 -1.80 -4.62 -14.64
CA MET A 1 -2.81 -4.93 -13.61
C MET A 1 -2.58 -6.30 -13.05
N THR A 2 -1.65 -6.36 -12.10
CA THR A 2 -1.40 -7.53 -11.26
C THR A 2 -2.03 -7.29 -9.88
N THR A 3 -2.39 -8.35 -9.17
CA THR A 3 -2.90 -8.25 -7.80
C THR A 3 -2.01 -9.02 -6.86
N PHE A 4 -1.55 -8.35 -5.81
CA PHE A 4 -0.70 -8.87 -4.75
C PHE A 4 -1.48 -8.93 -3.45
N ILE A 5 -1.29 -10.03 -2.72
CA ILE A 5 -1.93 -10.27 -1.42
C ILE A 5 -0.81 -10.63 -0.45
N GLY A 6 -0.59 -9.77 0.54
CA GLY A 6 0.17 -10.14 1.73
C GLY A 6 -0.59 -11.24 2.46
N THR A 7 0.06 -12.36 2.69
CA THR A 7 -0.46 -13.39 3.59
C THR A 7 -0.33 -12.91 5.03
N SER A 8 -0.79 -13.68 6.02
CA SER A 8 -0.48 -13.33 7.42
C SER A 8 1.02 -13.37 7.64
N GLY A 9 1.64 -12.26 8.04
CA GLY A 9 3.09 -12.23 8.30
C GLY A 9 3.71 -10.88 8.02
N ASN A 10 4.99 -10.88 7.66
CA ASN A 10 5.66 -9.67 7.20
C ASN A 10 6.19 -9.98 5.81
N ASP A 11 5.48 -9.53 4.78
CA ASP A 11 5.76 -9.89 3.40
C ASP A 11 6.52 -8.78 2.66
N VAL A 12 7.25 -9.19 1.62
CA VAL A 12 7.84 -8.28 0.65
C VAL A 12 7.14 -8.50 -0.69
N LEU A 13 6.29 -7.55 -1.06
CA LEU A 13 5.51 -7.56 -2.30
C LEU A 13 6.28 -6.80 -3.38
N ASN A 14 6.46 -7.39 -4.56
CA ASN A 14 7.20 -6.75 -5.66
C ASN A 14 6.21 -6.49 -6.80
N GLY A 15 5.84 -5.23 -7.04
CA GLY A 15 4.85 -4.84 -8.06
C GLY A 15 5.27 -5.23 -9.46
N GLY A 16 6.49 -4.83 -9.82
CA GLY A 16 7.04 -5.12 -11.13
C GLY A 16 6.76 -3.97 -12.08
N TYR A 17 6.03 -4.23 -13.16
CA TYR A 17 5.70 -3.21 -14.17
C TYR A 17 4.21 -3.11 -14.41
N GLY A 18 3.76 -1.90 -14.73
CA GLY A 18 2.37 -1.56 -15.00
C GLY A 18 1.57 -1.28 -13.72
N SER A 19 0.29 -0.95 -13.86
CA SER A 19 -0.60 -0.74 -12.70
C SER A 19 -0.74 -2.01 -11.86
N ASP A 20 -0.66 -1.91 -10.54
CA ASP A 20 -0.81 -3.01 -9.61
C ASP A 20 -1.82 -2.73 -8.48
N ILE A 21 -2.37 -3.81 -7.91
CA ILE A 21 -3.24 -3.76 -6.72
C ILE A 21 -2.57 -4.49 -5.58
N TYR A 22 -2.49 -3.83 -4.42
CA TYR A 22 -2.03 -4.39 -3.17
C TYR A 22 -3.21 -4.51 -2.20
N LEU A 23 -3.61 -5.74 -1.88
CA LEU A 23 -4.66 -6.01 -0.89
C LEU A 23 -4.07 -5.94 0.52
N PHE A 24 -4.69 -5.14 1.40
CA PHE A 24 -4.22 -4.96 2.76
C PHE A 24 -5.37 -4.86 3.77
N GLY A 25 -5.19 -5.43 4.96
CA GLY A 25 -6.23 -5.46 5.99
C GLY A 25 -5.72 -5.82 7.38
N ARG A 26 -6.66 -5.97 8.32
CA ARG A 26 -6.33 -6.39 9.69
C ARG A 26 -5.74 -7.80 9.68
N GLY A 27 -4.64 -8.00 10.38
CA GLY A 27 -3.91 -9.27 10.46
C GLY A 27 -2.99 -9.56 9.27
N SER A 28 -2.85 -8.62 8.32
CA SER A 28 -1.83 -8.71 7.27
C SER A 28 -0.41 -8.65 7.84
N GLY A 29 -0.21 -7.96 8.97
CA GLY A 29 1.09 -7.77 9.61
C GLY A 29 1.87 -6.60 9.01
N GLN A 30 3.20 -6.72 8.90
CA GLN A 30 4.07 -5.59 8.53
C GLN A 30 4.72 -5.82 7.17
N ASP A 31 4.02 -5.40 6.14
CA ASP A 31 4.39 -5.64 4.75
C ASP A 31 5.21 -4.48 4.17
N THR A 32 6.04 -4.80 3.18
CA THR A 32 6.85 -3.84 2.42
C THR A 32 6.59 -4.03 0.93
N ILE A 33 6.29 -2.94 0.22
CA ILE A 33 6.11 -2.94 -1.22
C ILE A 33 7.37 -2.39 -1.90
N ASN A 34 7.91 -3.18 -2.82
CA ASN A 34 8.94 -2.76 -3.76
C ASN A 34 8.26 -2.51 -5.10
N ASP A 35 7.83 -1.27 -5.30
CA ASP A 35 7.30 -0.80 -6.57
C ASP A 35 8.20 0.32 -7.09
N TYR A 36 8.96 0.01 -8.14
CA TYR A 36 9.92 0.92 -8.76
C TYR A 36 9.66 0.95 -10.26
N ASP A 37 8.43 1.32 -10.63
CA ASP A 37 8.07 1.56 -12.02
C ASP A 37 7.81 3.05 -12.26
N SER A 38 8.46 3.62 -13.27
CA SER A 38 8.28 5.02 -13.69
C SER A 38 7.53 5.12 -15.02
N THR A 39 6.85 4.04 -15.42
CA THR A 39 6.07 3.99 -16.63
C THR A 39 4.89 4.96 -16.52
N ALA A 40 4.91 5.99 -17.37
CA ALA A 40 3.91 7.04 -17.35
C ALA A 40 2.49 6.49 -17.56
N GLY A 41 1.58 6.85 -16.66
CA GLY A 41 0.17 6.45 -16.70
C GLY A 41 -0.16 5.17 -15.95
N ASN A 42 0.81 4.59 -15.23
CA ASN A 42 0.52 3.55 -14.25
C ASN A 42 -0.32 4.08 -13.09
N VAL A 43 -1.04 3.16 -12.44
CA VAL A 43 -1.94 3.48 -11.34
C VAL A 43 -1.88 2.33 -10.34
N ASP A 44 -1.01 2.48 -9.36
CA ASP A 44 -0.77 1.54 -8.29
C ASP A 44 -1.70 1.85 -7.12
N THR A 45 -2.34 0.79 -6.64
CA THR A 45 -3.54 0.88 -5.81
C THR A 45 -3.38 0.10 -4.53
N ILE A 46 -3.58 0.74 -3.39
CA ILE A 46 -3.84 0.04 -2.14
C ILE A 46 -5.34 -0.20 -2.06
N GLN A 47 -5.77 -1.46 -2.08
CA GLN A 47 -7.17 -1.82 -1.88
C GLN A 47 -7.35 -2.40 -0.48
N LEU A 48 -8.08 -1.67 0.35
CA LEU A 48 -8.29 -2.03 1.75
C LEU A 48 -9.43 -3.04 1.91
N ALA A 49 -9.29 -3.94 2.88
CA ALA A 49 -10.31 -4.92 3.23
C ALA A 49 -11.64 -4.25 3.60
N ALA A 50 -12.75 -4.98 3.42
CA ALA A 50 -14.10 -4.42 3.48
C ALA A 50 -14.50 -3.85 4.85
N ASP A 51 -13.84 -4.27 5.92
CA ASP A 51 -14.05 -3.80 7.29
C ASP A 51 -13.18 -2.59 7.66
N ILE A 52 -12.34 -2.08 6.76
CA ILE A 52 -11.48 -0.92 6.97
C ILE A 52 -12.18 0.33 6.45
N LEU A 53 -12.38 1.31 7.32
CA LEU A 53 -12.93 2.62 6.97
C LEU A 53 -11.81 3.67 6.83
N PRO A 54 -12.06 4.81 6.16
CA PRO A 54 -11.07 5.90 6.08
C PRO A 54 -10.56 6.39 7.44
N GLY A 55 -11.41 6.39 8.47
CA GLY A 55 -11.01 6.75 9.84
C GLY A 55 -10.16 5.70 10.56
N ASP A 56 -10.09 4.47 10.02
CA ASP A 56 -9.32 3.37 10.60
C ASP A 56 -7.85 3.41 10.17
N VAL A 57 -7.48 4.24 9.19
CA VAL A 57 -6.12 4.29 8.69
C VAL A 57 -5.44 5.63 8.96
N THR A 58 -4.13 5.57 9.16
CA THR A 58 -3.27 6.75 9.17
C THR A 58 -2.21 6.58 8.10
N LEU A 59 -2.11 7.56 7.21
CA LEU A 59 -1.01 7.67 6.27
C LEU A 59 0.03 8.65 6.84
N LEU A 60 1.27 8.21 6.95
CA LEU A 60 2.33 9.02 7.53
C LEU A 60 3.68 8.78 6.85
N ARG A 61 4.58 9.74 7.04
CA ARG A 61 5.95 9.68 6.58
C ARG A 61 6.85 9.16 7.70
N GLU A 62 7.65 8.13 7.41
CA GLU A 62 8.72 7.64 8.30
C GLU A 62 10.07 7.71 7.59
N GLY A 63 10.85 8.75 7.88
CA GLY A 63 12.10 9.01 7.17
C GLY A 63 11.86 9.31 5.68
N TYR A 64 12.21 8.39 4.79
CA TYR A 64 11.93 8.47 3.36
C TYR A 64 10.74 7.61 2.93
N ASN A 65 10.14 6.87 3.86
CA ASN A 65 9.09 5.92 3.55
C ASN A 65 7.72 6.59 3.67
N LEU A 66 6.80 6.17 2.82
CA LEU A 66 5.38 6.35 3.05
C LEU A 66 4.85 5.10 3.76
N VAL A 67 4.07 5.28 4.83
CA VAL A 67 3.58 4.18 5.65
C VAL A 67 2.09 4.36 5.88
N LEU A 68 1.30 3.36 5.47
CA LEU A 68 -0.11 3.23 5.84
C LEU A 68 -0.21 2.31 7.05
N ARG A 69 -0.91 2.76 8.10
CA ARG A 69 -1.17 1.97 9.31
C ARG A 69 -2.66 1.76 9.51
N ILE A 70 -3.04 0.59 10.02
CA ILE A 70 -4.39 0.37 10.54
C ILE A 70 -4.37 0.70 12.05
N ASN A 71 -5.12 1.73 12.42
CA ASN A 71 -5.21 2.26 13.77
C ASN A 71 -5.65 1.17 14.76
N GLY A 72 -4.99 1.12 15.92
CA GLY A 72 -5.28 0.11 16.96
C GLY A 72 -4.69 -1.28 16.70
N THR A 73 -3.88 -1.46 15.64
CA THR A 73 -3.20 -2.71 15.32
C THR A 73 -1.69 -2.50 15.16
N SER A 74 -0.95 -3.60 14.94
CA SER A 74 0.44 -3.55 14.46
C SER A 74 0.56 -3.59 12.94
N ASP A 75 -0.55 -3.65 12.22
CA ASP A 75 -0.57 -3.83 10.78
C ASP A 75 -0.11 -2.53 10.10
N LYS A 76 0.92 -2.65 9.25
CA LYS A 76 1.40 -1.53 8.44
C LYS A 76 1.85 -2.00 7.06
N LEU A 77 1.64 -1.13 6.08
CA LEU A 77 2.14 -1.29 4.73
C LEU A 77 3.16 -0.19 4.45
N THR A 78 4.39 -0.59 4.17
CA THR A 78 5.52 0.33 3.97
C THR A 78 5.88 0.42 2.50
N PHE A 79 5.97 1.65 2.01
CA PHE A 79 6.50 1.98 0.70
C PHE A 79 7.86 2.67 0.90
N PRO A 80 8.97 1.92 0.76
CA PRO A 80 10.30 2.48 0.86
C PRO A 80 10.48 3.58 -0.17
N TYR A 81 11.06 4.71 0.24
CA TYR A 81 11.29 5.88 -0.63
C TYR A 81 10.02 6.52 -1.23
N GLY A 82 8.81 6.11 -0.84
CA GLY A 82 7.54 6.69 -1.31
C GLY A 82 7.32 8.16 -0.97
N TYR A 83 8.15 8.74 -0.09
CA TYR A 83 8.15 10.19 0.18
C TYR A 83 9.30 10.92 -0.56
N TYR A 84 10.05 10.23 -1.41
CA TYR A 84 11.21 10.77 -2.12
C TYR A 84 10.83 11.27 -3.52
N ASN A 85 9.87 12.18 -3.66
CA ASN A 85 9.61 12.92 -4.91
C ASN A 85 9.56 12.07 -6.20
N THR A 86 9.21 10.79 -6.09
CA THR A 86 8.96 9.85 -7.18
C THR A 86 7.46 9.86 -7.41
N PRO A 87 6.98 10.42 -8.52
CA PRO A 87 5.55 10.58 -8.78
C PRO A 87 4.78 9.27 -9.02
N ASP A 88 5.47 8.11 -8.99
CA ASP A 88 4.98 6.84 -9.54
C ASP A 88 5.23 5.70 -8.54
N MET A 89 4.52 5.66 -7.42
CA MET A 89 4.73 4.59 -6.40
C MET A 89 3.44 4.11 -5.78
N ILE A 90 2.51 5.02 -5.49
CA ILE A 90 1.11 4.74 -5.15
C ILE A 90 0.30 5.96 -5.54
N GLU A 91 -0.70 5.72 -6.40
CA GLU A 91 -1.54 6.79 -6.93
C GLU A 91 -2.90 6.82 -6.22
N GLN A 92 -3.34 5.70 -5.64
CA GLN A 92 -4.63 5.64 -4.97
C GLN A 92 -4.70 4.67 -3.79
N VAL A 93 -5.52 5.04 -2.82
CA VAL A 93 -6.00 4.16 -1.75
C VAL A 93 -7.51 4.04 -1.93
N VAL A 94 -7.99 2.80 -2.09
CA VAL A 94 -9.41 2.51 -2.36
C VAL A 94 -9.99 1.73 -1.19
N PHE A 95 -11.09 2.24 -0.66
CA PHE A 95 -11.91 1.57 0.35
C PHE A 95 -13.04 0.79 -0.32
N ALA A 96 -13.58 -0.21 0.37
CA ALA A 96 -14.62 -1.06 -0.19
C ALA A 96 -15.95 -0.33 -0.48
N ASP A 97 -16.16 0.85 0.11
CA ASP A 97 -17.30 1.73 -0.17
C ASP A 97 -17.08 2.64 -1.40
N GLY A 98 -15.91 2.57 -2.03
CA GLY A 98 -15.54 3.36 -3.21
C GLY A 98 -14.90 4.71 -2.89
N THR A 99 -14.58 4.99 -1.61
CA THR A 99 -13.74 6.12 -1.22
C THR A 99 -12.30 5.95 -1.69
#